data_AF-A0A6L9IUJ7-F1
#
_entry.id   AF-A0A6L9IUJ7-F1
#
_cell.length_a   1.000
_cell.length_b   1.000
_cell.length_c   1.000
_cell.angle_alpha   90.00
_cell.angle_beta   90.00
_cell.angle_gamma   90.00
#
_symmetry.space_group_name_H-M   'P 1'
#
loop_
_entity.id
_entity.type
_entity.pdbx_description
1 polymer ?
#
loop_
_entity_poly.entity_id
_entity_poly.type
_entity_poly.pdbx_seq_one_letter_code
_entity_poly.pdbx_strand_id
1 'polypeptide(L)'
;MKRLIALFVLAVLVVAALGIAPQTAQAELPVTFYGTLDYDSHPYDDYPIYIEAGQPITITLDCGPPKPGPLDPMLLVYDPDGMPFAGSDDAIGDDLCGGYSGGIVSFLAPVTGWYTVRATSYAYWDGYDWGTGDGPYTLMIEGVFTGVPGCDQLVLPPNAAGGQMLATTTAYWAPGEITDPPVDLALGTTAIVLGLDDTGEYYQIAFACDYLWVPVDTIGPNPDAVWNGAALPTDVVNFSK
;
A
#
# COMPACT_ATOMS: atom_id res chain seq x y z
N MET A 1 -29.55 -68.69 37.33
CA MET A 1 -28.34 -68.19 38.04
C MET A 1 -27.50 -67.40 37.06
N LYS A 2 -27.04 -66.22 37.50
CA LYS A 2 -25.97 -65.36 36.96
C LYS A 2 -26.18 -64.72 35.57
N ARG A 3 -26.62 -63.45 35.65
CA ARG A 3 -26.45 -62.37 34.67
C ARG A 3 -24.95 -62.06 34.52
N LEU A 4 -24.45 -61.95 33.28
CA LEU A 4 -23.15 -61.35 32.97
C LEU A 4 -23.42 -60.05 32.20
N ILE A 5 -23.07 -58.96 32.87
CA ILE A 5 -23.18 -57.57 32.42
C ILE A 5 -22.00 -57.30 31.48
N ALA A 6 -22.30 -56.88 30.25
CA ALA A 6 -21.31 -56.37 29.32
C ALA A 6 -20.84 -54.98 29.78
N LEU A 7 -19.55 -54.84 30.10
CA LEU A 7 -18.92 -53.55 30.32
C LEU A 7 -18.39 -53.03 28.97
N PHE A 8 -19.08 -52.06 28.39
CA PHE A 8 -18.55 -51.24 27.30
C PHE A 8 -17.70 -50.13 27.92
N VAL A 9 -16.38 -50.19 27.73
CA VAL A 9 -15.49 -49.06 28.06
C VAL A 9 -15.62 -48.04 26.94
N LEU A 10 -16.38 -46.98 27.19
CA LEU A 10 -16.44 -45.81 26.31
C LEU A 10 -15.18 -44.97 26.56
N ALA A 11 -14.17 -45.12 25.70
CA ALA A 11 -13.03 -44.21 25.66
C ALA A 11 -13.52 -42.87 25.08
N VAL A 12 -13.71 -41.87 25.94
CA VAL A 12 -13.98 -40.49 25.52
C VAL A 12 -12.67 -39.92 24.99
N LEU A 13 -12.58 -39.79 23.66
CA LEU A 13 -11.50 -39.07 22.99
C LEU A 13 -11.74 -37.57 23.19
N VAL A 14 -11.07 -36.95 24.16
CA VAL A 14 -11.02 -35.50 24.28
C VAL A 14 -10.01 -35.00 23.24
N VAL A 15 -10.50 -34.64 22.05
CA VAL A 15 -9.71 -33.86 21.10
C VAL A 15 -9.70 -32.43 21.64
N ALA A 16 -8.63 -32.07 22.36
CA ALA A 16 -8.34 -30.68 22.62
C ALA A 16 -8.03 -30.01 21.28
N ALA A 17 -9.01 -29.27 20.74
CA ALA A 17 -8.76 -28.32 19.68
C ALA A 17 -7.84 -27.25 20.27
N LEU A 18 -6.52 -27.43 20.11
CA LEU A 18 -5.58 -26.33 20.20
C LEU A 18 -5.96 -25.40 19.05
N GLY A 19 -6.72 -24.36 19.38
CA GLY A 19 -6.96 -23.24 18.49
C GLY A 19 -5.59 -22.66 18.13
N ILE A 20 -5.09 -23.01 16.95
CA ILE A 20 -4.06 -22.22 16.30
C ILE A 20 -4.78 -20.91 15.96
N ALA A 21 -4.66 -19.92 16.83
CA ALA A 21 -4.98 -18.55 16.44
C ALA A 21 -4.20 -18.28 15.15
N PRO A 22 -4.81 -17.65 14.12
CA PRO A 22 -4.07 -17.29 12.92
C PRO A 22 -2.85 -16.47 13.36
N GLN A 23 -1.65 -17.03 13.18
CA GLN A 23 -0.44 -16.26 13.29
C GLN A 23 -0.54 -15.20 12.20
N THR A 24 -0.72 -13.95 12.61
CA THR A 24 -0.54 -12.79 11.74
C THR A 24 0.85 -12.93 11.13
N ALA A 25 0.91 -13.14 9.82
CA ALA A 25 2.15 -13.37 9.09
C ALA A 25 3.00 -12.11 9.17
N GLN A 26 3.89 -12.02 10.15
CA GLN A 26 4.79 -10.88 10.33
C GLN A 26 5.66 -10.75 9.06
N ALA A 27 5.57 -9.63 8.35
CA ALA A 27 6.42 -9.43 7.17
C ALA A 27 7.89 -9.51 7.59
N GLU A 28 8.69 -10.19 6.78
CA GLU A 28 10.13 -10.21 6.96
C GLU A 28 10.66 -8.80 6.68
N LEU A 29 11.33 -8.23 7.68
CA LEU A 29 11.95 -6.92 7.62
C LEU A 29 13.41 -7.09 7.20
N PRO A 30 13.98 -6.21 6.34
CA PRO A 30 13.40 -4.97 5.78
C PRO A 30 12.36 -5.17 4.67
N VAL A 31 11.50 -4.16 4.49
CA VAL A 31 10.66 -4.03 3.28
C VAL A 31 11.32 -3.04 2.32
N THR A 32 11.42 -3.40 1.05
CA THR A 32 11.98 -2.55 0.00
C THR A 32 10.94 -2.27 -1.08
N PHE A 33 10.78 -0.99 -1.40
CA PHE A 33 9.95 -0.48 -2.50
C PHE A 33 10.84 0.04 -3.63
N TYR A 34 10.27 0.04 -4.82
CA TYR A 34 10.90 0.51 -6.06
C TYR A 34 9.91 1.43 -6.76
N GLY A 35 10.39 2.55 -7.28
CA GLY A 35 9.57 3.49 -8.04
C GLY A 35 10.39 4.31 -9.01
N THR A 36 9.72 5.17 -9.78
CA THR A 36 10.34 6.14 -10.69
C THR A 36 9.67 7.48 -10.49
N LEU A 37 10.45 8.52 -10.28
CA LEU A 37 9.97 9.89 -10.19
C LEU A 37 10.10 10.61 -11.52
N ASP A 38 9.17 11.52 -11.75
CA ASP A 38 9.16 12.48 -12.85
C ASP A 38 8.76 13.84 -12.27
N TYR A 39 9.65 14.83 -12.38
CA TYR A 39 9.52 16.13 -11.72
C TYR A 39 8.18 16.83 -12.04
N ASP A 40 7.69 16.69 -13.27
CA ASP A 40 6.51 17.40 -13.74
C ASP A 40 5.21 16.61 -13.48
N SER A 41 5.22 15.31 -13.75
CA SER A 41 4.01 14.48 -13.79
C SER A 41 3.86 13.51 -12.62
N HIS A 42 4.96 13.14 -11.96
CA HIS A 42 4.97 12.21 -10.83
C HIS A 42 6.09 12.54 -9.81
N PRO A 43 5.98 13.69 -9.11
CA PRO A 43 7.10 14.26 -8.37
C PRO A 43 7.41 13.56 -7.04
N TYR A 44 6.50 12.74 -6.53
CA TYR A 44 6.68 12.01 -5.28
C TYR A 44 5.79 10.77 -5.21
N ASP A 45 6.19 9.84 -4.35
CA ASP A 45 5.39 8.71 -3.87
C ASP A 45 5.26 8.76 -2.36
N ASP A 46 4.07 8.45 -1.83
CA ASP A 46 3.73 8.52 -0.41
C ASP A 46 3.40 7.14 0.17
N TYR A 47 4.24 6.70 1.10
CA TYR A 47 4.14 5.41 1.76
C TYR A 47 3.60 5.57 3.19
N PRO A 48 2.29 5.34 3.43
CA PRO A 48 1.73 5.37 4.77
C PRO A 48 2.21 4.16 5.58
N ILE A 49 2.80 4.40 6.74
CA ILE A 49 3.25 3.36 7.66
C ILE A 49 2.65 3.58 9.05
N TYR A 50 2.11 2.52 9.65
CA TYR A 50 1.64 2.58 11.03
C TYR A 50 2.78 2.25 11.98
N ILE A 51 3.06 3.15 12.91
CA ILE A 51 4.14 3.00 13.90
C ILE A 51 3.56 3.22 15.30
N GLU A 52 3.89 2.36 16.25
CA GLU A 52 3.55 2.55 17.66
C GLU A 52 4.58 3.44 18.37
N ALA A 53 4.10 4.24 19.33
CA ALA A 53 4.96 5.08 20.15
C ALA A 53 6.12 4.27 20.77
N GLY A 54 7.34 4.77 20.57
CA GLY A 54 8.57 4.16 21.05
C GLY A 54 9.16 3.08 20.14
N GLN A 55 8.52 2.72 19.03
CA GLN A 55 9.12 1.80 18.06
C GLN A 55 10.28 2.48 17.30
N PRO A 56 11.44 1.82 17.15
CA PRO A 56 12.52 2.28 16.31
C PRO A 56 12.23 2.02 14.83
N ILE A 57 12.49 3.03 14.01
CA ILE A 57 12.39 2.95 12.56
C ILE A 57 13.65 3.56 11.93
N THR A 58 14.10 2.95 10.84
CA THR A 58 15.09 3.48 9.92
C THR A 58 14.51 3.42 8.52
N ILE A 59 14.58 4.54 7.80
CA ILE A 59 14.12 4.66 6.43
C ILE A 59 15.30 5.13 5.59
N THR A 60 15.54 4.44 4.48
CA THR A 60 16.65 4.70 3.56
C THR A 60 16.07 4.92 2.18
N LEU A 61 16.34 6.07 1.57
CA LEU A 61 16.01 6.38 0.19
C LEU A 61 17.30 6.52 -0.60
N ASP A 62 17.37 5.86 -1.74
CA ASP A 62 18.52 5.87 -2.64
C ASP A 62 18.01 5.89 -4.08
N CYS A 63 18.80 6.38 -5.03
CA CYS A 63 18.45 6.24 -6.44
C CYS A 63 18.49 4.76 -6.85
N GLY A 64 17.60 4.40 -7.75
CA GLY A 64 17.45 3.06 -8.26
C GLY A 64 18.44 2.75 -9.38
N PRO A 65 18.59 1.48 -9.75
CA PRO A 65 19.38 1.10 -10.92
C PRO A 65 18.72 1.62 -12.22
N PRO A 66 19.53 1.92 -13.27
CA PRO A 66 20.98 1.83 -13.31
C PRO A 66 21.67 2.98 -12.56
N LYS A 67 22.77 2.67 -11.88
CA LYS A 67 23.66 3.66 -11.24
C LYS A 67 24.88 3.95 -12.12
N PRO A 68 25.39 5.20 -12.15
CA PRO A 68 24.82 6.38 -11.51
C PRO A 68 23.52 6.86 -12.19
N GLY A 69 22.48 7.13 -11.41
CA GLY A 69 21.22 7.73 -11.87
C GLY A 69 21.24 9.26 -11.74
N PRO A 70 20.43 10.01 -12.51
CA PRO A 70 20.38 11.48 -12.43
C PRO A 70 19.59 12.01 -11.24
N LEU A 71 18.78 11.17 -10.60
CA LEU A 71 17.92 11.53 -9.48
C LEU A 71 18.76 12.01 -8.29
N ASP A 72 18.43 13.17 -7.74
CA ASP A 72 18.90 13.70 -6.46
C ASP A 72 17.82 13.43 -5.39
N PRO A 73 17.89 12.30 -4.64
CA PRO A 73 16.79 11.84 -3.80
C PRO A 73 16.60 12.68 -2.54
N MET A 74 15.35 12.99 -2.21
CA MET A 74 14.96 13.63 -0.96
C MET A 74 13.93 12.77 -0.22
N LEU A 75 14.29 12.35 0.98
CA LEU A 75 13.42 11.60 1.88
C LEU A 75 12.73 12.56 2.84
N LEU A 76 11.41 12.47 2.95
CA LEU A 76 10.64 13.20 3.95
C LEU A 76 9.79 12.22 4.76
N VAL A 77 9.58 12.54 6.04
CA VAL A 77 8.66 11.85 6.92
C VAL A 77 7.72 12.88 7.52
N TYR A 78 6.42 12.61 7.43
CA TYR A 78 5.36 13.37 8.08
C TYR A 78 4.81 12.59 9.27
N ASP A 79 4.50 13.29 10.35
CA ASP A 79 3.85 12.71 11.52
C ASP A 79 2.35 12.42 11.29
N PRO A 80 1.65 11.78 12.25
CA PRO A 80 0.22 11.48 12.11
C PRO A 80 -0.72 12.68 12.02
N ASP A 81 -0.25 13.89 12.33
CA ASP A 81 -1.01 15.12 12.13
C ASP A 81 -0.75 15.71 10.73
N GLY A 82 0.07 15.06 9.90
CA GLY A 82 0.45 15.48 8.56
C GLY A 82 1.53 16.56 8.54
N MET A 83 2.20 16.79 9.66
CA MET A 83 3.25 17.82 9.77
C MET A 83 4.62 17.24 9.42
N PRO A 84 5.51 18.02 8.76
CA PRO A 84 6.88 17.58 8.52
C PRO A 84 7.59 17.22 9.83
N PHE A 85 8.06 15.99 9.93
CA PHE A 85 8.67 15.43 11.12
C PHE A 85 10.18 15.27 10.98
N ALA A 86 10.63 14.74 9.85
CA ALA A 86 12.05 14.52 9.55
C ALA A 86 12.29 14.51 8.03
N GLY A 87 13.55 14.70 7.62
CA GLY A 87 13.94 14.56 6.23
C GLY A 87 15.46 14.46 6.06
N SER A 88 15.89 13.93 4.92
CA SER A 88 17.30 13.77 4.55
C SER A 88 17.46 13.57 3.04
N ASP A 89 18.51 14.15 2.49
CA ASP A 89 18.98 14.05 1.10
C ASP A 89 20.47 13.61 1.05
N ASP A 90 21.29 14.04 2.01
CA ASP A 90 22.75 13.82 1.96
C ASP A 90 23.31 12.88 3.05
N ALA A 91 22.73 11.69 3.23
CA ALA A 91 23.14 10.75 4.29
C ALA A 91 23.82 9.45 3.79
N ILE A 92 23.66 9.07 2.53
CA ILE A 92 24.23 7.86 1.94
C ILE A 92 25.31 8.23 0.92
N GLY A 93 26.59 8.09 1.32
CA GLY A 93 27.77 7.83 0.48
C GLY A 93 27.98 8.63 -0.83
N ASP A 94 29.21 9.08 -1.05
CA ASP A 94 29.67 10.05 -2.04
C ASP A 94 29.59 9.66 -3.54
N ASP A 95 29.00 8.53 -3.95
CA ASP A 95 28.96 8.16 -5.39
C ASP A 95 27.93 7.07 -5.74
N LEU A 96 26.63 7.35 -5.61
CA LEU A 96 25.58 6.39 -6.00
C LEU A 96 24.54 6.96 -6.97
N CYS A 97 24.31 8.27 -6.97
CA CYS A 97 23.27 8.93 -7.75
C CYS A 97 23.82 10.06 -8.63
N GLY A 98 24.83 9.76 -9.45
CA GLY A 98 25.36 10.76 -10.40
C GLY A 98 26.08 11.93 -9.75
N GLY A 99 26.58 11.75 -8.53
CA GLY A 99 27.21 12.79 -7.72
C GLY A 99 26.37 13.26 -6.53
N TYR A 100 25.12 12.80 -6.42
CA TYR A 100 24.25 13.01 -5.26
C TYR A 100 24.27 11.82 -4.31
N SER A 101 23.89 12.09 -3.06
CA SER A 101 23.75 11.10 -1.99
C SER A 101 22.29 10.72 -1.81
N GLY A 102 22.02 9.59 -1.16
CA GLY A 102 20.66 9.24 -0.74
C GLY A 102 20.32 9.74 0.67
N GLY A 103 19.06 9.64 1.06
CA GLY A 103 18.56 10.05 2.36
C GLY A 103 18.45 8.90 3.37
N ILE A 104 18.77 9.15 4.65
CA ILE A 104 18.48 8.23 5.76
C ILE A 104 17.82 9.01 6.89
N VAL A 105 16.70 8.49 7.38
CA VAL A 105 16.02 8.99 8.58
C VAL A 105 15.87 7.85 9.58
N SER A 106 16.37 8.04 10.80
CA SER A 106 16.20 7.10 11.91
C SER A 106 15.59 7.79 13.13
N PHE A 107 14.51 7.23 13.70
CA PHE A 107 13.85 7.80 14.87
C PHE A 107 13.14 6.76 15.73
N LEU A 108 12.75 7.19 16.94
CA LEU A 108 11.74 6.52 17.77
C LEU A 108 10.42 7.27 17.59
N ALA A 109 9.34 6.57 17.23
CA ALA A 109 8.06 7.24 17.03
C ALA A 109 7.57 7.92 18.33
N PRO A 110 7.36 9.25 18.36
CA PRO A 110 6.90 9.92 19.58
C PRO A 110 5.46 9.57 19.96
N VAL A 111 4.62 9.25 18.98
CA VAL A 111 3.21 8.92 19.16
C VAL A 111 2.85 7.71 18.30
N THR A 112 1.81 6.99 18.69
CA THR A 112 1.25 5.91 17.87
C THR A 112 0.38 6.53 16.78
N GLY A 113 0.61 6.14 15.53
CA GLY A 113 -0.24 6.58 14.42
C GLY A 113 0.32 6.26 13.05
N TRP A 114 -0.36 6.79 12.04
CA TRP A 114 0.05 6.69 10.65
C TRP A 114 1.04 7.79 10.31
N TYR A 115 2.28 7.44 10.00
CA TYR A 115 3.27 8.34 9.45
C TYR A 115 3.23 8.23 7.92
N THR A 116 3.55 9.31 7.22
CA THR A 116 3.75 9.27 5.76
C THR A 116 5.23 9.38 5.45
N VAL A 117 5.77 8.37 4.78
CA VAL A 117 7.13 8.40 4.23
C VAL A 117 7.04 8.82 2.78
N ARG A 118 7.66 9.93 2.40
CA ARG A 118 7.65 10.42 1.04
C ARG A 118 9.00 10.20 0.39
N ALA A 119 8.99 9.50 -0.74
CA ALA A 119 10.10 9.49 -1.69
C ALA A 119 9.87 10.63 -2.69
N THR A 120 10.81 11.57 -2.78
CA THR A 120 10.76 12.66 -3.75
C THR A 120 12.18 13.02 -4.19
N SER A 121 12.34 14.08 -4.97
CA SER A 121 13.64 14.63 -5.35
C SER A 121 13.91 15.95 -4.62
N TYR A 122 15.19 16.26 -4.41
CA TYR A 122 15.60 17.54 -3.84
C TYR A 122 15.13 18.70 -4.72
N ALA A 123 15.24 18.55 -6.04
CA ALA A 123 14.75 19.51 -7.03
C ALA A 123 13.27 19.86 -6.81
N TYR A 124 12.41 18.86 -6.64
CA TYR A 124 10.99 19.09 -6.40
C TYR A 124 10.75 19.74 -5.04
N TRP A 125 11.46 19.28 -4.00
CA TRP A 125 11.32 19.83 -2.65
C TRP A 125 11.75 21.31 -2.54
N ASP A 126 12.86 21.70 -3.18
CA ASP A 126 13.36 23.09 -3.24
C ASP A 126 12.58 23.94 -4.27
N GLY A 127 11.80 23.30 -5.14
CA GLY A 127 10.96 23.95 -6.15
C GLY A 127 11.73 24.43 -7.37
N TYR A 128 12.87 23.81 -7.68
CA TYR A 128 13.68 24.15 -8.84
C TYR A 128 14.24 22.89 -9.53
N ASP A 129 13.93 22.74 -10.82
CA ASP A 129 14.43 21.65 -11.64
C ASP A 129 15.82 21.91 -12.22
N TRP A 130 16.82 21.17 -11.73
CA TRP A 130 18.18 21.15 -12.25
C TRP A 130 18.44 19.97 -13.20
N GLY A 131 17.38 19.27 -13.64
CA GLY A 131 17.47 17.98 -14.34
C GLY A 131 17.80 16.82 -13.41
N THR A 132 17.51 16.97 -12.12
CA THR A 132 17.78 15.99 -11.07
C THR A 132 16.51 15.49 -10.38
N GLY A 133 15.34 15.92 -10.87
CA GLY A 133 14.04 15.53 -10.35
C GLY A 133 13.56 14.15 -10.78
N ASP A 134 14.17 13.61 -11.84
CA ASP A 134 13.67 12.42 -12.53
C ASP A 134 14.56 11.20 -12.25
N GLY A 135 13.93 10.04 -12.15
CA GLY A 135 14.65 8.77 -12.21
C GLY A 135 14.13 7.72 -11.23
N PRO A 136 14.67 6.49 -11.34
CA PRO A 136 14.28 5.40 -10.46
C PRO A 136 14.79 5.65 -9.04
N TYR A 137 14.10 5.10 -8.05
CA TYR A 137 14.55 5.05 -6.66
C TYR A 137 14.33 3.67 -6.02
N THR A 138 15.04 3.43 -4.92
CA THR A 138 14.79 2.35 -3.97
C THR A 138 14.53 2.94 -2.59
N LEU A 139 13.42 2.56 -1.97
CA LEU A 139 13.06 2.95 -0.61
C LEU A 139 13.07 1.71 0.28
N MET A 140 13.92 1.69 1.31
CA MET A 140 13.98 0.60 2.28
C MET A 140 13.49 1.11 3.64
N ILE A 141 12.56 0.37 4.23
CA ILE A 141 12.02 0.66 5.55
C ILE A 141 12.32 -0.51 6.49
N GLU A 142 13.06 -0.20 7.55
CA GLU A 142 13.49 -1.08 8.63
C GLU A 142 12.80 -0.69 9.93
N GLY A 143 12.13 -1.62 10.59
CA GLY A 143 11.42 -1.37 11.84
C GLY A 143 10.88 -2.65 12.46
N VAL A 144 10.06 -2.54 13.50
CA VAL A 144 9.24 -3.64 14.01
C VAL A 144 7.79 -3.24 13.82
N PHE A 145 7.18 -3.69 12.72
CA PHE A 145 5.79 -3.37 12.45
C PHE A 145 4.86 -4.35 13.16
N THR A 146 4.02 -3.84 14.06
CA THR A 146 2.85 -4.54 14.61
C THR A 146 1.66 -4.38 13.67
N GLY A 147 1.88 -4.73 12.41
CA GLY A 147 0.97 -4.55 11.30
C GLY A 147 1.71 -4.99 10.05
N VAL A 148 1.33 -6.14 9.51
CA VAL A 148 1.94 -6.64 8.28
C VAL A 148 1.63 -5.62 7.18
N PRO A 149 2.59 -5.21 6.34
CA PRO A 149 2.30 -4.72 5.01
C PRO A 149 1.42 -5.76 4.30
N GLY A 150 0.13 -5.48 4.28
CA GLY A 150 -0.91 -6.22 3.59
C GLY A 150 -1.86 -5.20 2.97
N CYS A 151 -2.99 -5.67 2.43
CA CYS A 151 -4.00 -4.79 1.85
C CYS A 151 -4.56 -3.73 2.83
N ASP A 152 -4.18 -3.79 4.11
CA ASP A 152 -4.49 -2.81 5.17
C ASP A 152 -3.77 -1.44 5.01
N GLN A 153 -2.97 -1.24 3.95
CA GLN A 153 -2.37 0.07 3.61
C GLN A 153 -3.20 0.91 2.63
N LEU A 154 -4.32 0.38 2.11
CA LEU A 154 -5.19 1.17 1.24
C LEU A 154 -6.11 2.07 2.10
N VAL A 155 -5.99 3.37 1.90
CA VAL A 155 -6.91 4.38 2.43
C VAL A 155 -8.25 4.22 1.70
N LEU A 156 -9.29 3.90 2.47
CA LEU A 156 -10.66 3.81 1.95
C LEU A 156 -11.43 5.08 2.34
N PRO A 157 -12.07 5.78 1.39
CA PRO A 157 -12.93 6.90 1.73
C PRO A 157 -14.17 6.40 2.51
N PRO A 158 -14.79 7.23 3.36
CA PRO A 158 -15.90 6.81 4.23
C PRO A 158 -17.13 6.25 3.50
N ASN A 159 -17.28 6.61 2.23
CA ASN A 159 -18.37 6.20 1.34
C ASN A 159 -18.04 4.96 0.50
N ALA A 160 -16.84 4.37 0.62
CA ALA A 160 -16.42 3.22 -0.17
C ALA A 160 -17.42 2.05 -0.05
N ALA A 161 -17.66 1.37 -1.16
CA ALA A 161 -18.69 0.32 -1.25
C ALA A 161 -18.19 -0.90 -2.02
N GLY A 162 -18.77 -2.06 -1.74
CA GLY A 162 -18.46 -3.28 -2.49
C GLY A 162 -19.08 -3.26 -3.88
N GLY A 163 -18.25 -3.45 -4.90
CA GLY A 163 -18.66 -3.63 -6.27
C GLY A 163 -18.43 -5.05 -6.79
N GLN A 164 -19.18 -5.42 -7.80
CA GLN A 164 -19.05 -6.67 -8.54
C GLN A 164 -19.00 -6.39 -10.04
N MET A 165 -18.05 -7.01 -10.73
CA MET A 165 -17.90 -6.89 -12.18
C MET A 165 -19.10 -7.48 -12.91
N LEU A 166 -19.73 -6.68 -13.75
CA LEU A 166 -20.87 -7.00 -14.62
C LEU A 166 -20.44 -7.53 -15.99
N ALA A 167 -19.17 -7.32 -16.36
CA ALA A 167 -18.53 -7.86 -17.54
C ALA A 167 -17.04 -8.10 -17.25
N THR A 168 -16.40 -8.98 -18.02
CA THR A 168 -14.94 -9.10 -17.97
C THR A 168 -14.31 -7.83 -18.52
N THR A 169 -13.33 -7.27 -17.81
CA THR A 169 -12.62 -6.05 -18.18
C THR A 169 -11.15 -6.15 -17.83
N THR A 170 -10.31 -5.31 -18.46
CA THR A 170 -8.92 -5.11 -18.06
C THR A 170 -8.85 -3.87 -17.17
N ALA A 171 -8.05 -3.94 -16.10
CA ALA A 171 -7.84 -2.83 -15.20
C ALA A 171 -6.80 -1.85 -15.76
N TYR A 172 -6.87 -0.62 -15.26
CA TYR A 172 -6.06 0.51 -15.68
C TYR A 172 -5.29 1.07 -14.48
N TRP A 173 -4.06 1.54 -14.66
CA TRP A 173 -3.28 2.17 -13.56
C TRP A 173 -3.62 3.66 -13.42
N ALA A 174 -4.10 4.29 -14.49
CA ALA A 174 -4.75 5.60 -14.52
C ALA A 174 -5.95 5.56 -15.48
N PRO A 175 -6.92 6.50 -15.42
CA PRO A 175 -8.06 6.50 -16.34
C PRO A 175 -7.63 6.40 -17.82
N GLY A 176 -8.02 5.31 -18.49
CA GLY A 176 -7.66 5.03 -19.89
C GLY A 176 -6.27 4.40 -20.13
N GLU A 177 -5.40 4.34 -19.12
CA GLU A 177 -4.03 3.79 -19.22
C GLU A 177 -3.93 2.36 -18.65
N ILE A 178 -3.83 1.35 -19.53
CA ILE A 178 -3.86 -0.08 -19.16
C ILE A 178 -2.65 -0.45 -18.30
N THR A 179 -2.84 -1.28 -17.26
CA THR A 179 -1.74 -1.80 -16.43
C THR A 179 -0.72 -2.61 -17.23
N ASP A 180 0.55 -2.54 -16.84
CA ASP A 180 1.62 -3.41 -17.37
C ASP A 180 2.28 -4.19 -16.22
N PRO A 181 2.09 -5.52 -16.10
CA PRO A 181 1.31 -6.36 -17.01
C PRO A 181 -0.21 -6.12 -16.92
N PRO A 182 -0.99 -6.49 -17.97
CA PRO A 182 -2.45 -6.40 -17.93
C PRO A 182 -3.07 -7.18 -16.78
N VAL A 183 -3.97 -6.54 -16.03
CA VAL A 183 -4.74 -7.15 -14.94
C VAL A 183 -6.17 -7.36 -15.42
N ASP A 184 -6.51 -8.61 -15.79
CA ASP A 184 -7.85 -8.96 -16.24
C ASP A 184 -8.77 -9.33 -15.05
N LEU A 185 -9.91 -8.65 -14.96
CA LEU A 185 -10.93 -8.85 -13.94
C LEU A 185 -12.14 -9.54 -14.60
N ALA A 186 -12.36 -10.81 -14.26
CA ALA A 186 -13.44 -11.60 -14.83
C ALA A 186 -14.83 -11.12 -14.34
N LEU A 187 -15.88 -11.41 -15.12
CA LEU A 187 -17.27 -11.31 -14.68
C LEU A 187 -17.45 -11.90 -13.26
N GLY A 188 -18.11 -11.17 -12.37
CA GLY A 188 -18.38 -11.59 -11.00
C GLY A 188 -17.24 -11.34 -10.01
N THR A 189 -16.07 -10.90 -10.47
CA THR A 189 -14.98 -10.45 -9.58
C THR A 189 -15.48 -9.32 -8.67
N THR A 190 -15.06 -9.35 -7.41
CA THR A 190 -15.47 -8.35 -6.41
C THR A 190 -14.30 -7.44 -6.06
N ALA A 191 -14.57 -6.16 -5.83
CA ALA A 191 -13.60 -5.15 -5.44
C ALA A 191 -14.26 -4.11 -4.52
N ILE A 192 -13.45 -3.30 -3.82
CA ILE A 192 -13.95 -2.13 -3.10
C ILE A 192 -13.89 -0.94 -4.05
N VAL A 193 -15.01 -0.28 -4.30
CA VAL A 193 -15.12 0.91 -5.14
C VAL A 193 -14.98 2.15 -4.27
N LEU A 194 -14.11 3.07 -4.67
CA LEU A 194 -13.72 4.25 -3.88
C LEU A 194 -14.43 5.53 -4.36
N GLY A 195 -14.62 5.65 -5.68
CA GLY A 195 -15.22 6.83 -6.31
C GLY A 195 -14.95 6.86 -7.80
N LEU A 196 -15.30 7.97 -8.46
CA LEU A 196 -15.13 8.19 -9.89
C LEU A 196 -13.87 9.00 -10.20
N ASP A 197 -13.43 8.96 -11.46
CA ASP A 197 -12.53 9.98 -12.00
C ASP A 197 -13.29 11.29 -12.26
N ASP A 198 -12.58 12.34 -12.69
CA ASP A 198 -13.17 13.65 -12.96
C ASP A 198 -14.12 13.65 -14.18
N THR A 199 -13.92 12.71 -15.11
CA THR A 199 -14.79 12.53 -16.28
C THR A 199 -16.06 11.74 -15.97
N GLY A 200 -16.03 10.88 -14.94
CA GLY A 200 -17.08 9.94 -14.61
C GLY A 200 -17.11 8.70 -15.52
N GLU A 201 -16.05 8.46 -16.29
CA GLU A 201 -15.92 7.29 -17.17
C GLU A 201 -15.28 6.08 -16.47
N TYR A 202 -14.57 6.30 -15.36
CA TYR A 202 -13.89 5.24 -14.61
C TYR A 202 -14.21 5.26 -13.11
N TYR A 203 -14.39 4.08 -12.53
CA TYR A 203 -14.32 3.90 -11.07
C TYR A 203 -12.90 3.58 -10.65
N GLN A 204 -12.45 4.21 -9.56
CA GLN A 204 -11.29 3.73 -8.83
C GLN A 204 -11.69 2.61 -7.87
N ILE A 205 -10.91 1.54 -7.87
CA ILE A 205 -11.12 0.37 -7.03
C ILE A 205 -9.86 0.06 -6.21
N ALA A 206 -10.08 -0.41 -4.99
CA ALA A 206 -9.08 -1.12 -4.21
C ALA A 206 -9.18 -2.63 -4.54
N PHE A 207 -8.14 -3.17 -5.19
CA PHE A 207 -8.09 -4.57 -5.61
C PHE A 207 -6.66 -5.11 -5.53
N ALA A 208 -6.50 -6.35 -5.02
CA ALA A 208 -5.19 -7.01 -4.86
C ALA A 208 -4.12 -6.12 -4.18
N CYS A 209 -4.56 -5.36 -3.17
CA CYS A 209 -3.75 -4.39 -2.44
C CYS A 209 -3.26 -3.19 -3.27
N ASP A 210 -3.88 -2.84 -4.39
CA ASP A 210 -3.56 -1.67 -5.20
C ASP A 210 -4.78 -0.80 -5.51
N TYR A 211 -4.53 0.44 -5.97
CA TYR A 211 -5.56 1.27 -6.59
C TYR A 211 -5.53 1.08 -8.09
N LEU A 212 -6.63 0.56 -8.64
CA LEU A 212 -6.80 0.36 -10.07
C LEU A 212 -8.04 1.11 -10.54
N TRP A 213 -8.15 1.28 -11.85
CA TRP A 213 -9.27 1.91 -12.51
C TRP A 213 -9.99 0.91 -13.40
N VAL A 214 -11.33 1.00 -13.45
CA VAL A 214 -12.17 0.19 -14.33
C VAL A 214 -13.27 1.05 -14.96
N PRO A 215 -13.73 0.77 -16.20
CA PRO A 215 -14.81 1.52 -16.81
C PRO A 215 -16.12 1.40 -16.02
N VAL A 216 -16.88 2.49 -15.93
CA VAL A 216 -18.10 2.54 -15.10
C VAL A 216 -19.18 1.54 -15.49
N ASP A 217 -19.24 1.11 -16.75
CA ASP A 217 -20.21 0.14 -17.25
C ASP A 217 -19.82 -1.32 -16.95
N THR A 218 -18.60 -1.54 -16.43
CA THR A 218 -18.08 -2.89 -16.12
C THR A 218 -18.30 -3.32 -14.67
N ILE A 219 -18.68 -2.42 -13.76
CA ILE A 219 -18.87 -2.71 -12.34
C ILE A 219 -20.18 -2.13 -11.81
N GLY A 220 -20.86 -2.87 -10.93
CA GLY A 220 -22.10 -2.43 -10.28
C GLY A 220 -22.13 -2.77 -8.78
N PRO A 221 -23.16 -2.33 -8.06
CA PRO A 221 -23.37 -2.69 -6.65
C PRO A 221 -23.30 -4.20 -6.43
N ASN A 222 -22.50 -4.64 -5.45
CA ASN A 222 -22.44 -6.05 -5.11
C ASN A 222 -23.71 -6.46 -4.31
N PRO A 223 -24.55 -7.39 -4.81
CA PRO A 223 -25.79 -7.80 -4.14
C PRO A 223 -25.58 -8.71 -2.93
N ASP A 224 -24.35 -9.17 -2.65
CA ASP A 224 -24.05 -10.04 -1.52
C ASP A 224 -24.47 -9.41 -0.19
N ALA A 225 -24.92 -10.24 0.75
CA ALA A 225 -25.41 -9.80 2.06
C ALA A 225 -24.40 -9.01 2.90
N VAL A 226 -23.09 -9.16 2.61
CA VAL A 226 -22.03 -8.38 3.26
C VAL A 226 -22.09 -6.91 2.82
N TRP A 227 -22.39 -6.67 1.55
CA TRP A 227 -22.39 -5.35 0.92
C TRP A 227 -23.79 -4.73 0.83
N ASN A 228 -24.83 -5.55 1.01
CA ASN A 228 -26.24 -5.14 1.00
C ASN A 228 -26.69 -4.40 -0.27
N GLY A 229 -26.01 -4.60 -1.40
CA GLY A 229 -26.31 -3.87 -2.64
C GLY A 229 -26.18 -2.36 -2.49
N ALA A 230 -25.29 -1.88 -1.62
CA ALA A 230 -25.04 -0.45 -1.43
C ALA A 230 -24.71 0.22 -2.77
N ALA A 231 -25.26 1.42 -3.00
CA ALA A 231 -24.95 2.19 -4.19
C ALA A 231 -23.44 2.48 -4.25
N LEU A 232 -22.87 2.43 -5.46
CA LEU A 232 -21.46 2.77 -5.66
C LEU A 232 -21.23 4.27 -5.41
N PRO A 233 -20.07 4.66 -4.87
CA PRO A 233 -19.78 6.05 -4.54
C PRO A 233 -19.56 6.89 -5.81
N THR A 234 -20.11 8.09 -5.87
CA THR A 234 -20.02 8.98 -7.05
C THR A 234 -19.11 10.18 -6.84
N ASP A 235 -18.43 10.26 -5.69
CA ASP A 235 -17.48 11.34 -5.42
C ASP A 235 -16.23 11.16 -6.29
N VAL A 236 -15.64 12.27 -6.74
CA VAL A 236 -14.40 12.25 -7.52
C VAL A 236 -13.22 11.95 -6.59
N VAL A 237 -12.41 10.96 -6.96
CA VAL A 237 -11.24 10.50 -6.20
C VAL A 237 -10.02 10.38 -7.10
N ASN A 238 -8.83 10.38 -6.49
CA ASN A 238 -7.59 10.08 -7.18
C ASN A 238 -6.55 9.59 -6.16
N PHE A 239 -6.80 8.40 -5.59
CA PHE A 239 -5.85 7.78 -4.67
C PHE A 239 -4.69 7.19 -5.46
N SER A 240 -3.47 7.42 -5.03
CA SER A 240 -2.29 6.68 -5.49
C SER A 240 -1.65 5.99 -4.30
N LYS A 241 -0.82 4.99 -4.59
CA LYS A 241 0.25 4.65 -3.66
C LYS A 241 1.40 5.63 -3.78
#